data_AF-A0A2W4ZE64-F1
#
_entry.id   AF-A0A2W4ZE64-F1
#
_cell.length_a   1.000
_cell.length_b   1.000
_cell.length_c   1.000
_cell.angle_alpha   90.00
_cell.angle_beta   90.00
_cell.angle_gamma   90.00
#
_symmetry.space_group_name_H-M   'P 1'
#
loop_
_entity.id
_entity.type
_entity.pdbx_description
1 polymer ?
#
loop_
_entity_poly.entity_id
_entity_poly.type
_entity_poly.pdbx_seq_one_letter_code
_entity_poly.pdbx_strand_id
1 'polypeptide(L)'
;MDTELKTDESVFADSSQTNGIPNDTSSADTSTTETVEQVKRVTAQLVDKLGDLDKYFGEFVREYKRPLIALGLFFGLFLSIKLTLAILSAINDVPVLAPTFELIGLLYSGWFVYRYLLKASNRSELASEMEALKDQILGRASQL
;
A
#
# COMPACT_ATOMS: atom_id res chain seq x y z
N MET A 1 -26.79 -90.06 10.94
CA MET A 1 -27.81 -89.04 11.25
C MET A 1 -27.91 -88.18 10.02
N ASP A 2 -28.73 -88.65 9.10
CA ASP A 2 -29.08 -88.04 7.83
C ASP A 2 -30.22 -87.06 8.11
N THR A 3 -30.15 -85.83 7.61
CA THR A 3 -31.33 -85.20 7.01
C THR A 3 -30.90 -84.20 5.94
N GLU A 4 -31.42 -84.51 4.76
CA GLU A 4 -31.37 -83.88 3.46
C GLU A 4 -32.30 -82.66 3.37
N LEU A 5 -32.24 -81.96 2.21
CA LEU A 5 -33.24 -81.06 1.61
C LEU A 5 -33.26 -79.61 2.15
N LYS A 6 -33.43 -78.56 1.35
CA LYS A 6 -34.01 -78.49 -0.01
C LYS A 6 -33.60 -77.19 -0.71
N THR A 7 -33.21 -77.34 -1.96
CA THR A 7 -33.19 -76.36 -3.04
C THR A 7 -34.50 -75.59 -3.16
N ASP A 8 -34.44 -74.28 -3.32
CA ASP A 8 -35.44 -73.54 -4.10
C ASP A 8 -34.73 -72.54 -5.00
N GLU A 9 -34.56 -72.94 -6.26
CA GLU A 9 -34.31 -72.04 -7.37
C GLU A 9 -35.64 -71.39 -7.79
N SER A 10 -35.66 -70.08 -7.87
CA SER A 10 -36.56 -69.36 -8.78
C SER A 10 -35.81 -68.20 -9.45
N VAL A 11 -34.98 -68.56 -10.43
CA VAL A 11 -35.26 -68.33 -11.85
C VAL A 11 -35.82 -66.94 -12.26
N PHE A 12 -35.07 -66.32 -13.20
CA PHE A 12 -35.35 -65.20 -14.12
C PHE A 12 -35.25 -63.75 -13.61
N ALA A 13 -34.14 -63.08 -13.96
CA ALA A 13 -34.21 -61.94 -14.87
C ALA A 13 -32.85 -61.71 -15.55
N ASP A 14 -32.87 -61.95 -16.85
CA ASP A 14 -31.88 -61.60 -17.86
C ASP A 14 -31.67 -60.09 -17.95
N SER A 15 -30.41 -59.65 -18.02
CA SER A 15 -30.01 -58.51 -18.85
C SER A 15 -28.49 -58.50 -19.00
N SER A 16 -28.02 -59.21 -20.01
CA SER A 16 -26.85 -58.76 -20.77
C SER A 16 -27.07 -57.32 -21.26
N GLN A 17 -26.07 -56.43 -21.11
CA GLN A 17 -25.42 -55.74 -22.23
C GLN A 17 -24.56 -54.52 -21.81
N THR A 18 -23.27 -54.64 -22.17
CA THR A 18 -22.43 -53.71 -22.95
C THR A 18 -22.42 -52.21 -22.67
N ASN A 19 -21.18 -51.70 -22.53
CA ASN A 19 -20.65 -50.51 -23.18
C ASN A 19 -21.61 -49.37 -23.51
N GLY A 20 -21.41 -48.26 -22.81
CA GLY A 20 -21.77 -46.94 -23.28
C GLY A 20 -21.18 -45.89 -22.37
N ILE A 21 -20.11 -45.24 -22.82
CA ILE A 21 -19.68 -43.94 -22.27
C ILE A 21 -20.89 -43.00 -22.42
N PRO A 22 -21.46 -42.41 -21.36
CA PRO A 22 -22.35 -41.29 -21.54
C PRO A 22 -21.47 -40.08 -21.82
N ASN A 23 -21.27 -39.81 -23.09
CA ASN A 23 -21.03 -38.45 -23.57
C ASN A 23 -22.36 -37.73 -23.43
N ASP A 24 -22.60 -37.07 -22.29
CA ASP A 24 -23.61 -36.02 -22.22
C ASP A 24 -22.96 -34.76 -21.66
N THR A 25 -22.52 -33.96 -22.63
CA THR A 25 -22.30 -32.53 -22.47
C THR A 25 -23.64 -31.91 -22.07
N SER A 26 -23.66 -31.25 -20.91
CA SER A 26 -24.53 -30.13 -20.54
C SER A 26 -25.17 -30.33 -19.15
N SER A 27 -24.37 -30.07 -18.12
CA SER A 27 -24.82 -29.75 -16.77
C SER A 27 -23.78 -28.83 -16.15
N ALA A 28 -23.57 -27.66 -16.75
CA ALA A 28 -22.58 -26.69 -16.28
C ALA A 28 -23.06 -25.22 -16.34
N ASP A 29 -24.35 -24.97 -16.53
CA ASP A 29 -24.87 -23.59 -16.62
C ASP A 29 -25.74 -23.18 -15.41
N THR A 30 -26.35 -24.13 -14.71
CA THR A 30 -27.22 -23.82 -13.55
C THR A 30 -26.41 -23.46 -12.30
N SER A 31 -25.28 -24.11 -12.03
CA SER A 31 -24.44 -23.82 -10.85
C SER A 31 -23.61 -22.53 -10.99
N THR A 32 -23.28 -22.14 -12.23
CA THR A 32 -22.59 -20.87 -12.53
C THR A 32 -23.54 -19.69 -12.30
N THR A 33 -24.81 -19.83 -12.68
CA THR A 33 -25.84 -18.80 -12.49
C THR A 33 -26.11 -18.55 -11.00
N GLU A 34 -26.24 -19.59 -10.18
CA GLU A 34 -26.44 -19.42 -8.72
C GLU A 34 -25.23 -18.80 -8.00
N THR A 35 -24.01 -19.19 -8.40
CA THR A 35 -22.76 -18.65 -7.83
C THR A 35 -22.57 -17.18 -8.22
N VAL A 36 -22.82 -16.84 -9.49
CA VAL A 36 -22.73 -15.45 -9.96
C VAL A 36 -23.78 -14.57 -9.30
N GLU A 37 -25.00 -15.08 -9.09
CA GLU A 37 -26.04 -14.35 -8.36
C GLU A 37 -25.70 -14.17 -6.87
N GLN A 38 -25.07 -15.15 -6.22
CA GLN A 38 -24.55 -15.00 -4.86
C GLN A 38 -23.42 -13.98 -4.77
N VAL A 39 -22.44 -14.03 -5.70
CA VAL A 39 -21.35 -13.04 -5.77
C VAL A 39 -21.91 -11.65 -6.04
N LYS A 40 -22.89 -11.50 -6.92
CA LYS A 40 -23.55 -10.22 -7.21
C LYS A 40 -24.31 -9.71 -5.98
N ARG A 41 -25.01 -10.57 -5.24
CA ARG A 41 -25.69 -10.20 -3.97
C ARG A 41 -24.72 -9.84 -2.86
N VAL A 42 -23.62 -10.57 -2.70
CA VAL A 42 -22.58 -10.30 -1.69
C VAL A 42 -21.84 -9.01 -2.06
N THR A 43 -21.49 -8.83 -3.33
CA THR A 43 -20.85 -7.61 -3.83
C THR A 43 -21.79 -6.41 -3.73
N ALA A 44 -23.09 -6.58 -4.00
CA ALA A 44 -24.09 -5.51 -3.81
C ALA A 44 -24.23 -5.13 -2.33
N GLN A 45 -24.29 -6.10 -1.43
CA GLN A 45 -24.32 -5.84 0.02
C GLN A 45 -23.02 -5.19 0.51
N LEU A 46 -21.87 -5.58 -0.04
CA LEU A 46 -20.57 -4.96 0.25
C LEU A 46 -20.51 -3.54 -0.30
N VAL A 47 -20.97 -3.29 -1.54
CA VAL A 47 -21.04 -1.96 -2.14
C VAL A 47 -21.95 -1.03 -1.36
N ASP A 48 -23.11 -1.51 -0.90
CA ASP A 48 -24.02 -0.71 -0.07
C ASP A 48 -23.37 -0.38 1.28
N LYS A 49 -22.68 -1.34 1.91
CA LYS A 49 -21.94 -1.13 3.16
C LYS A 49 -20.67 -0.28 3.00
N LEU A 50 -19.99 -0.35 1.85
CA LEU A 50 -18.81 0.46 1.51
C LEU A 50 -19.21 1.89 1.13
N GLY A 51 -20.36 2.07 0.47
CA GLY A 51 -20.93 3.39 0.19
C GLY A 51 -21.30 4.14 1.47
N ASP A 52 -21.81 3.40 2.46
CA ASP A 52 -22.01 3.92 3.81
C ASP A 52 -20.69 4.18 4.56
N LEU A 53 -19.64 3.40 4.27
CA LEU A 53 -18.33 3.50 4.94
C LEU A 53 -17.66 4.85 4.69
N ASP A 54 -17.75 5.40 3.48
CA ASP A 54 -17.22 6.74 3.19
C ASP A 54 -17.84 7.81 4.08
N LYS A 55 -19.14 7.66 4.41
CA LYS A 55 -19.84 8.58 5.30
C LYS A 55 -19.36 8.45 6.75
N TYR A 56 -19.28 7.21 7.27
CA TYR A 56 -18.79 6.97 8.62
C TYR A 56 -17.29 7.29 8.78
N PHE A 57 -16.48 7.03 7.76
CA PHE A 57 -15.05 7.35 7.72
C PHE A 57 -14.82 8.87 7.63
N GLY A 58 -15.66 9.56 6.85
CA GLY A 58 -15.66 11.02 6.77
C GLY A 58 -15.99 11.69 8.10
N GLU A 59 -16.97 11.15 8.84
CA GLU A 59 -17.32 11.61 10.19
C GLU A 59 -16.22 11.30 11.21
N PHE A 60 -15.64 10.10 11.17
CA PHE A 60 -14.51 9.74 12.03
C PHE A 60 -13.30 10.65 11.77
N VAL A 61 -12.87 10.81 10.53
CA VAL A 61 -11.73 11.69 10.20
C VAL A 61 -12.04 13.13 10.60
N ARG A 62 -13.30 13.60 10.50
CA ARG A 62 -13.75 14.93 10.96
C ARG A 62 -13.73 15.10 12.47
N GLU A 63 -14.27 14.15 13.21
CA GLU A 63 -14.36 14.19 14.67
C GLU A 63 -12.97 14.07 15.31
N TYR A 64 -12.13 13.19 14.75
CA TYR A 64 -10.80 12.92 15.26
C TYR A 64 -9.70 13.76 14.59
N LYS A 65 -10.01 14.80 13.79
CA LYS A 65 -8.98 15.60 13.05
C LYS A 65 -7.81 16.02 13.91
N ARG A 66 -8.06 16.56 15.10
CA ARG A 66 -7.01 17.08 15.98
C ARG A 66 -6.06 15.97 16.47
N PRO A 67 -6.53 14.89 17.12
CA PRO A 67 -5.65 13.80 17.50
C PRO A 67 -5.08 13.04 16.30
N LEU A 68 -5.81 12.88 15.18
CA LEU A 68 -5.27 12.25 13.96
C LEU A 68 -4.10 13.03 13.39
N ILE A 69 -4.18 14.36 13.35
CA ILE A 69 -3.06 15.20 12.90
C ILE A 69 -1.90 15.05 13.87
N ALA A 70 -2.12 15.10 15.19
CA ALA A 70 -1.05 14.92 16.17
C ALA A 70 -0.37 13.54 16.07
N LEU A 71 -1.16 12.46 15.98
CA LEU A 71 -0.64 11.11 15.76
C LEU A 71 0.04 10.99 14.40
N GLY A 72 -0.54 11.56 13.35
CA GLY A 72 0.01 11.57 12.00
C GLY A 72 1.33 12.32 11.92
N LEU A 73 1.48 13.40 12.69
CA LEU A 73 2.72 14.17 12.80
C LEU A 73 3.75 13.42 13.64
N PHE A 74 3.34 12.79 14.74
CA PHE A 74 4.23 11.97 15.55
C PHE A 74 4.73 10.73 14.79
N PHE A 75 3.81 10.04 14.11
CA PHE A 75 4.12 8.89 13.28
C PHE A 75 4.90 9.30 12.03
N GLY A 76 4.55 10.41 11.40
CA GLY A 76 5.27 10.98 10.26
C GLY A 76 6.69 11.37 10.64
N LEU A 77 6.89 11.98 11.82
CA LEU A 77 8.21 12.30 12.34
C LEU A 77 9.00 11.02 12.64
N PHE A 78 8.40 10.06 13.34
CA PHE A 78 9.03 8.79 13.66
C PHE A 78 9.42 8.01 12.39
N LEU A 79 8.53 7.95 11.41
CA LEU A 79 8.77 7.29 10.13
C LEU A 79 9.83 8.02 9.32
N SER A 80 9.82 9.36 9.31
CA SER A 80 10.83 10.16 8.63
C SER A 80 12.22 9.94 9.23
N ILE A 81 12.32 9.86 10.56
CA ILE A 81 13.56 9.51 11.26
C ILE A 81 13.99 8.11 10.85
N LYS A 82 13.12 7.11 10.95
CA LYS A 82 13.41 5.73 10.56
C LYS A 82 13.85 5.61 9.10
N LEU A 83 13.17 6.31 8.20
CA LEU A 83 13.49 6.34 6.78
C LEU A 83 14.85 6.99 6.53
N THR A 84 15.15 8.10 7.19
CA THR A 84 16.45 8.78 7.10
C THR A 84 17.57 7.87 7.62
N LEU A 85 17.37 7.21 8.77
CA LEU A 85 18.32 6.22 9.30
C LEU A 85 18.49 5.02 8.35
N ALA A 86 17.41 4.53 7.73
CA ALA A 86 17.47 3.44 6.77
C ALA A 86 18.25 3.84 5.50
N ILE A 87 18.01 5.05 4.99
CA ILE A 87 18.77 5.62 3.86
C ILE A 87 20.24 5.77 4.26
N LEU A 88 20.55 6.30 5.45
CA LEU A 88 21.92 6.45 5.93
C LEU A 88 22.63 5.09 6.08
N SER A 89 21.93 4.08 6.58
CA SER A 89 22.42 2.70 6.65
C SER A 89 22.71 2.16 5.26
N ALA A 90 21.76 2.31 4.32
CA ALA A 90 21.94 1.85 2.94
C ALA A 90 23.08 2.57 2.22
N ILE A 91 23.28 3.87 2.47
CA ILE A 91 24.42 4.63 1.95
C ILE A 91 25.73 4.07 2.50
N ASN A 92 25.79 3.73 3.79
CA ASN A 92 26.98 3.15 4.41
C ASN A 92 27.25 1.71 3.94
N ASP A 93 26.20 0.95 3.60
CA ASP A 93 26.30 -0.41 3.05
C ASP A 93 26.72 -0.41 1.56
N VAL A 94 26.52 0.71 0.85
CA VAL A 94 26.92 0.88 -0.55
C VAL A 94 28.22 1.70 -0.63
N PRO A 95 29.38 1.05 -0.86
CA PRO A 95 30.69 1.71 -0.78
C PRO A 95 30.92 2.84 -1.80
N VAL A 96 30.05 2.98 -2.81
CA VAL A 96 30.17 3.98 -3.89
C VAL A 96 29.34 5.25 -3.60
N LEU A 97 28.33 5.19 -2.73
CA LEU A 97 27.47 6.34 -2.44
C LEU A 97 28.18 7.40 -1.59
N ALA A 98 28.94 6.97 -0.58
CA ALA A 98 29.74 7.89 0.24
C ALA A 98 30.69 8.78 -0.57
N PRO A 99 31.59 8.24 -1.43
CA PRO A 99 32.50 9.07 -2.22
C PRO A 99 31.79 9.89 -3.31
N THR A 100 30.64 9.44 -3.82
CA THR A 100 29.87 10.24 -4.80
C THR A 100 29.18 11.42 -4.14
N PHE A 101 28.57 11.26 -2.96
CA PHE A 101 28.03 12.38 -2.20
C PHE A 101 29.10 13.37 -1.77
N GLU A 102 30.29 12.90 -1.39
CA GLU A 102 31.43 13.77 -1.10
C GLU A 102 31.85 14.58 -2.34
N LEU A 103 31.98 13.93 -3.50
CA LEU A 103 32.32 14.61 -4.75
C LEU A 103 31.25 15.63 -5.17
N ILE A 104 29.98 15.28 -5.07
CA ILE A 104 28.84 16.15 -5.36
C ILE A 104 28.85 17.35 -4.39
N GLY A 105 29.07 17.09 -3.09
CA GLY A 105 29.18 18.11 -2.06
C GLY A 105 30.34 19.07 -2.32
N LEU A 106 31.50 18.57 -2.72
CA LEU A 106 32.64 19.40 -3.10
C LEU A 106 32.38 20.21 -4.38
N LEU A 107 31.72 19.64 -5.37
CA LEU A 107 31.31 20.36 -6.58
C LEU A 107 30.37 21.51 -6.23
N TYR A 108 29.32 21.24 -5.46
CA TYR A 108 28.35 22.25 -5.05
C TYR A 108 28.95 23.29 -4.12
N SER A 109 29.78 22.88 -3.16
CA SER A 109 30.48 23.79 -2.25
C SER A 109 31.44 24.69 -3.01
N GLY A 110 32.27 24.12 -3.90
CA GLY A 110 33.18 24.88 -4.75
C GLY A 110 32.43 25.87 -5.67
N TRP A 111 31.33 25.43 -6.31
CA TRP A 111 30.48 26.28 -7.12
C TRP A 111 29.81 27.38 -6.29
N PHE A 112 29.31 27.07 -5.09
CA PHE A 112 28.68 28.02 -4.19
C PHE A 112 29.66 29.09 -3.73
N VAL A 113 30.84 28.69 -3.27
CA VAL A 113 31.91 29.59 -2.86
C VAL A 113 32.30 30.50 -4.03
N TYR A 114 32.55 29.93 -5.22
CA TYR A 114 32.87 30.72 -6.41
C TYR A 114 31.75 31.70 -6.81
N ARG A 115 30.51 31.23 -6.87
CA ARG A 115 29.36 31.99 -7.39
C ARG A 115 28.87 33.06 -6.43
N TYR A 116 28.88 32.79 -5.12
CA TYR A 116 28.27 33.63 -4.10
C TYR A 116 29.27 34.35 -3.20
N LEU A 117 30.40 33.73 -2.84
CA LEU A 117 31.40 34.36 -1.96
C LEU A 117 32.41 35.20 -2.73
N LEU A 118 32.97 34.70 -3.84
CA LEU A 118 34.00 35.43 -4.59
C LEU A 118 33.41 36.55 -5.46
N LYS A 119 32.17 36.39 -5.92
CA LYS A 119 31.52 37.41 -6.75
C LYS A 119 31.06 38.58 -5.89
N ALA A 120 31.77 39.71 -6.02
CA ALA A 120 31.58 40.90 -5.18
C ALA A 120 30.14 41.46 -5.19
N SER A 121 29.39 41.29 -6.27
CA SER A 121 27.97 41.65 -6.33
C SER A 121 27.11 40.77 -5.41
N ASN A 122 27.37 39.46 -5.42
CA ASN A 122 26.58 38.47 -4.68
C ASN A 122 26.82 38.52 -3.17
N ARG A 123 28.05 38.84 -2.71
CA ARG A 123 28.35 38.93 -1.27
C ARG A 123 27.61 40.09 -0.59
N SER A 124 27.41 41.21 -1.28
CA SER A 124 26.72 42.39 -0.72
C SER A 124 25.22 42.15 -0.62
N GLU A 125 24.66 41.48 -1.63
CA GLU A 125 23.24 41.14 -1.69
C GLU A 125 22.89 40.07 -0.66
N LEU A 126 23.67 38.97 -0.57
CA LEU A 126 23.46 37.93 0.45
C LEU A 126 23.68 38.44 1.88
N ALA A 127 24.66 39.30 2.13
CA ALA A 127 24.87 39.85 3.46
C ALA A 127 23.68 40.70 3.92
N SER A 128 23.15 41.54 3.02
CA SER A 128 21.95 42.34 3.28
C SER A 128 20.71 41.48 3.48
N GLU A 129 20.52 40.44 2.67
CA GLU A 129 19.40 39.51 2.82
C GLU A 129 19.51 38.70 4.12
N MET A 130 20.70 38.21 4.48
CA MET A 130 20.92 37.44 5.69
C MET A 130 20.71 38.29 6.95
N GLU A 131 21.08 39.58 6.91
CA GLU A 131 20.80 40.53 7.97
C GLU A 131 19.30 40.81 8.09
N ALA A 132 18.59 40.98 6.97
CA ALA A 132 17.14 41.14 6.94
C ALA A 132 16.40 39.91 7.47
N LEU A 133 16.80 38.70 7.06
CA LEU A 133 16.24 37.44 7.56
C LEU A 133 16.51 37.27 9.07
N LYS A 134 17.73 37.59 9.52
CA LYS A 134 18.10 37.57 10.94
C LYS A 134 17.24 38.55 11.74
N ASP A 135 16.99 39.75 11.24
CA ASP A 135 16.11 40.73 11.89
C ASP A 135 14.64 40.28 11.90
N GLN A 136 14.20 39.57 10.88
CA GLN A 136 12.85 39.03 10.78
C GLN A 136 12.62 37.84 11.73
N ILE A 137 13.59 36.92 11.83
CA ILE A 137 13.54 35.77 12.76
C ILE A 137 13.71 36.22 14.22
N LEU A 138 14.55 37.24 14.46
CA LEU A 138 14.76 37.80 15.81
C LEU A 138 13.72 38.86 16.19
N GLY A 139 12.76 39.18 15.32
CA GLY A 139 11.68 40.13 15.59
C GLY A 139 12.13 41.59 15.76
N ARG A 140 13.33 41.96 15.28
CA ARG A 140 13.83 43.35 15.33
C ARG A 140 13.25 44.23 14.22
N ALA A 141 12.76 43.63 13.13
CA ALA A 141 12.13 44.35 12.02
C ALA A 141 10.69 44.85 12.28
N SER A 142 10.04 44.44 13.39
CA SER A 142 8.64 44.78 13.67
C SER A 142 8.45 45.96 14.63
N GLN A 143 9.46 46.82 14.81
CA GLN A 143 9.37 48.02 15.65
C GLN A 143 9.61 49.33 14.88
N LEU A 144 9.06 49.44 13.68
CA LEU A 144 8.88 50.71 12.97
C LEU A 144 7.46 50.82 12.44
#